data_AF-A0A1A2H0B9-F1
#
_entry.id   AF-A0A1A2H0B9-F1
#
_cell.length_a   1.000
_cell.length_b   1.000
_cell.length_c   1.000
_cell.angle_alpha   90.00
_cell.angle_beta   90.00
_cell.angle_gamma   90.00
#
_symmetry.space_group_name_H-M   'P 1'
#
loop_
_entity.id
_entity.type
_entity.pdbx_description
1 polymer ?
#
loop_
_entity_poly.entity_id
_entity_poly.type
_entity_poly.pdbx_seq_one_letter_code
_entity_poly.pdbx_strand_id
1 'polypeptide(L)'
;MLAAFGFEALGVVVGDMYFVDPAPLAGQETPERGVRLELRLIDRAAPQGSIYAGIPIAFARPVWRVDLFGSTESPPGTLDRAHHHPRFTDWEPGRRQFVPELSADPLAWLADQLADPAAVLERAGVAADEFTQADVSGLAAAAPEIVAVVKRMLEGVRDGQLAPAPAEAVAAARTGWL
;
A
#
# COMPACT_ATOMS: atom_id res chain seq x y z
N MET A 1 -6.88 -7.17 -7.88
CA MET A 1 -7.66 -7.18 -6.62
C MET A 1 -7.44 -5.88 -5.87
N LEU A 2 -8.47 -5.36 -5.20
CA LEU A 2 -8.38 -4.20 -4.30
C LEU A 2 -9.10 -4.56 -3.00
N ALA A 3 -8.49 -4.24 -1.87
CA ALA A 3 -9.12 -4.24 -0.56
C ALA A 3 -8.93 -2.88 0.09
N ALA A 4 -9.90 -2.44 0.89
CA ALA A 4 -9.84 -1.17 1.60
C ALA A 4 -10.42 -1.32 3.01
N PHE A 5 -9.78 -0.66 3.97
CA PHE A 5 -10.19 -0.56 5.36
C PHE A 5 -10.37 0.92 5.69
N GLY A 6 -11.60 1.33 6.03
CA GLY A 6 -11.90 2.72 6.37
C GLY A 6 -12.15 2.89 7.86
N PHE A 7 -11.60 3.97 8.41
CA PHE A 7 -11.83 4.44 9.78
C PHE A 7 -12.59 5.78 9.72
N GLU A 8 -12.39 6.69 10.68
CA GLU A 8 -13.04 8.00 10.68
C GLU A 8 -12.39 8.95 9.66
N ALA A 9 -11.08 9.19 9.81
CA ALA A 9 -10.30 10.05 8.92
C ALA A 9 -9.16 9.30 8.22
N LEU A 10 -8.84 8.07 8.65
CA LEU A 10 -7.78 7.25 8.05
C LEU A 10 -8.36 6.11 7.21
N GLY A 11 -7.59 5.69 6.21
CA GLY A 11 -7.91 4.54 5.39
C GLY A 11 -6.69 3.80 4.88
N VAL A 12 -6.77 2.47 4.82
CA VAL A 12 -5.74 1.62 4.22
C VAL A 12 -6.29 1.01 2.93
N VAL A 13 -5.57 1.18 1.83
CA VAL A 13 -5.86 0.50 0.55
C VAL A 13 -4.75 -0.48 0.22
N VAL A 14 -5.12 -1.66 -0.26
CA VAL A 14 -4.21 -2.75 -0.60
C VAL A 14 -4.56 -3.29 -1.98
N GLY A 15 -3.57 -3.44 -2.85
CA GLY A 15 -3.77 -3.98 -4.19
C GLY A 15 -2.55 -4.72 -4.71
N ASP A 16 -2.78 -5.79 -5.48
CA ASP A 16 -1.74 -6.40 -6.29
C ASP A 16 -1.34 -5.48 -7.45
N MET A 17 -0.06 -5.55 -7.81
CA MET A 17 0.51 -4.69 -8.83
C MET A 17 1.57 -5.42 -9.63
N TYR A 18 1.59 -5.16 -10.93
CA TYR A 18 2.73 -5.41 -11.81
C TYR A 18 3.26 -4.08 -12.33
N PHE A 19 4.58 -3.94 -12.34
CA PHE A 19 5.26 -2.67 -12.55
C PHE A 19 6.47 -2.83 -13.46
N VAL A 20 6.62 -1.91 -14.42
CA VAL A 20 7.84 -1.74 -15.21
C VAL A 20 8.27 -0.29 -15.06
N ASP A 21 9.42 -0.10 -14.41
CA ASP A 21 10.04 1.21 -14.26
C ASP A 21 10.70 1.60 -15.59
N PRO A 22 10.31 2.73 -16.23
CA PRO A 22 10.99 3.20 -17.43
C PRO A 22 12.39 3.76 -17.16
N ALA A 23 12.73 4.04 -15.90
CA ALA A 23 14.01 4.60 -15.48
C ALA A 23 14.53 3.88 -14.22
N PRO A 24 14.82 2.56 -14.32
CA PRO A 24 15.16 1.74 -13.17
C PRO A 24 16.47 2.19 -12.54
N LEU A 25 16.57 2.00 -11.22
CA LEU A 25 17.85 2.07 -10.52
C LEU A 25 18.73 0.89 -10.96
N ALA A 26 20.05 1.06 -10.84
CA ALA A 26 20.98 -0.03 -11.12
C ALA A 26 20.64 -1.27 -10.28
N GLY A 27 20.48 -2.39 -10.96
CA GLY A 27 20.06 -3.66 -10.37
C GLY A 27 18.56 -3.76 -10.13
N GLN A 28 17.69 -2.89 -10.66
CA GLN A 28 16.21 -2.93 -10.61
C GLN A 28 15.58 -2.88 -12.02
N GLU A 29 16.30 -3.34 -13.04
CA GLU A 29 15.90 -3.24 -14.46
C GLU A 29 14.78 -4.20 -14.84
N THR A 30 14.60 -5.27 -14.08
CA THR A 30 13.56 -6.27 -14.31
C THR A 30 12.20 -5.73 -13.88
N PRO A 31 11.11 -6.11 -14.56
CA PRO A 31 9.77 -5.85 -14.03
C PRO A 31 9.61 -6.36 -12.59
N GLU A 32 8.73 -5.70 -11.85
CA GLU A 32 8.42 -6.00 -10.46
C GLU A 32 6.96 -6.44 -10.36
N ARG A 33 6.67 -7.36 -9.43
CA ARG A 33 5.29 -7.71 -9.07
C ARG A 33 5.14 -7.98 -7.58
N GLY A 34 3.95 -7.76 -7.04
CA GLY A 34 3.63 -8.08 -5.65
C GLY A 34 2.43 -7.28 -5.16
N VAL A 35 2.50 -6.79 -3.93
CA VAL A 35 1.37 -6.09 -3.27
C VAL A 35 1.81 -4.72 -2.77
N ARG A 36 0.99 -3.72 -3.08
CA ARG A 36 1.10 -2.35 -2.59
C ARG A 36 0.07 -2.12 -1.48
N LEU A 37 0.51 -1.48 -0.41
CA LEU A 37 -0.34 -0.94 0.65
C LEU A 37 -0.12 0.56 0.75
N GLU A 38 -1.20 1.33 0.87
CA GLU A 38 -1.12 2.76 1.19
C GLU A 38 -2.01 3.10 2.37
N LEU A 39 -1.47 3.90 3.29
CA LEU A 39 -2.25 4.63 4.28
C LEU A 39 -2.59 6.00 3.69
N ARG A 40 -3.87 6.37 3.78
CA ARG A 40 -4.42 7.60 3.21
C ARG A 40 -5.33 8.31 4.21
N LEU A 41 -5.49 9.61 4.04
CA LEU A 41 -6.62 10.34 4.62
C LEU A 41 -7.90 10.10 3.80
N ILE A 42 -9.03 10.03 4.50
CA ILE A 42 -10.35 9.82 3.92
C ILE A 42 -11.12 11.14 3.86
N ASP A 43 -11.70 11.43 2.70
CA ASP A 43 -12.70 12.48 2.54
C ASP A 43 -14.10 11.87 2.61
N ARG A 44 -14.89 12.28 3.62
CA ARG A 44 -16.32 11.97 3.71
C ARG A 44 -17.12 13.18 3.26
N ALA A 45 -17.82 13.06 2.14
CA ALA A 45 -18.65 14.15 1.62
C ALA A 45 -19.91 14.39 2.48
N ALA A 46 -20.54 15.55 2.29
CA ALA A 46 -21.90 15.77 2.80
C ALA A 46 -22.88 14.77 2.14
N PRO A 47 -23.91 14.29 2.87
CA PRO A 47 -24.97 13.47 2.28
C PRO A 47 -25.59 14.16 1.07
N GLN A 48 -25.82 13.40 -0.01
CA GLN A 48 -26.38 13.93 -1.25
C GLN A 48 -27.80 13.39 -1.44
N GLY A 49 -28.80 14.26 -1.50
CA GLY A 49 -30.18 13.86 -1.78
C GLY A 49 -30.97 13.46 -0.53
N SER A 50 -31.70 12.36 -0.59
CA SER A 50 -32.63 11.96 0.47
C SER A 50 -31.92 11.31 1.66
N ILE A 51 -32.65 11.08 2.75
CA ILE A 51 -32.14 10.39 3.95
C ILE A 51 -31.66 8.95 3.70
N TYR A 52 -32.03 8.35 2.57
CA TYR A 52 -31.63 6.98 2.18
C TYR A 52 -30.44 6.96 1.24
N ALA A 53 -29.94 8.12 0.82
CA ALA A 53 -28.83 8.19 -0.11
C ALA A 53 -27.51 7.81 0.57
N GLY A 54 -26.67 7.09 -0.17
CA GLY A 54 -25.31 6.81 0.26
C GLY A 54 -24.49 8.10 0.38
N ILE A 55 -23.47 8.05 1.25
CA ILE A 55 -22.50 9.14 1.40
C ILE A 55 -21.27 8.79 0.56
N PRO A 56 -20.83 9.66 -0.36
CA PRO A 56 -19.56 9.48 -1.05
C PRO A 56 -18.39 9.50 -0.05
N ILE A 57 -17.52 8.49 -0.16
CA ILE A 57 -16.31 8.33 0.66
C ILE A 57 -15.14 8.14 -0.31
N ALA A 58 -14.09 8.94 -0.17
CA ALA A 58 -12.90 8.86 -1.00
C ALA A 58 -11.65 8.60 -0.15
N PHE A 59 -10.86 7.60 -0.55
CA PHE A 59 -9.52 7.37 -0.03
C PHE A 59 -8.55 8.28 -0.77
N ALA A 60 -8.43 9.53 -0.29
CA ALA A 60 -7.79 10.63 -1.00
C ALA A 60 -6.28 10.67 -0.74
N ARG A 61 -5.81 11.60 0.11
CA ARG A 61 -4.39 11.96 0.25
C ARG A 61 -3.55 10.79 0.79
N PRO A 62 -2.62 10.20 0.01
CA PRO A 62 -1.69 9.20 0.52
C PRO A 62 -0.65 9.85 1.43
N VAL A 63 -0.31 9.16 2.52
CA VAL A 63 0.67 9.65 3.51
C VAL A 63 1.82 8.66 3.72
N TRP A 64 1.58 7.37 3.51
CA TRP A 64 2.58 6.32 3.63
C TRP A 64 2.25 5.19 2.65
N ARG A 65 3.30 4.61 2.03
CA ARG A 65 3.16 3.48 1.11
C ARG A 65 4.18 2.41 1.42
N VAL A 66 3.78 1.16 1.28
CA VAL A 66 4.64 -0.02 1.34
C VAL A 66 4.46 -0.80 0.05
N ASP A 67 5.58 -1.11 -0.59
CA ASP A 67 5.66 -1.88 -1.82
C ASP A 67 6.35 -3.21 -1.50
N LEU A 68 5.56 -4.27 -1.37
CA LEU A 68 6.05 -5.64 -1.12
C LEU A 68 6.19 -6.34 -2.47
N PHE A 69 7.26 -6.01 -3.18
CA PHE A 69 7.52 -6.49 -4.53
C PHE A 69 8.73 -7.40 -4.62
N GLY A 70 8.73 -8.23 -5.66
CA GLY A 70 9.87 -8.98 -6.13
C GLY A 70 10.10 -8.80 -7.62
N SER A 71 11.34 -9.04 -8.05
CA SER A 71 11.66 -9.19 -9.46
C SER A 71 10.86 -10.33 -10.09
N THR A 72 10.40 -10.14 -11.32
CA THR A 72 9.75 -11.22 -12.10
C THR A 72 10.71 -12.31 -12.56
N GLU A 73 12.02 -12.10 -12.43
CA GLU A 73 13.06 -13.09 -12.76
C GLU A 73 13.52 -13.87 -11.52
N SER A 74 13.17 -13.40 -10.32
CA SER A 74 13.42 -14.12 -9.06
C SER A 74 12.38 -15.24 -8.87
N PRO A 75 12.69 -16.26 -8.03
CA PRO A 75 11.71 -17.29 -7.70
C PRO A 75 10.39 -16.66 -7.19
N PRO A 76 9.22 -17.15 -7.62
CA PRO A 76 7.93 -16.59 -7.20
C PRO A 76 7.80 -16.48 -5.68
N GLY A 77 7.33 -15.33 -5.20
CA GLY A 77 7.19 -15.03 -3.77
C GLY A 77 8.46 -14.49 -3.11
N THR A 78 9.58 -14.39 -3.85
CA THR A 78 10.73 -13.59 -3.40
C THR A 78 10.32 -12.12 -3.37
N LEU A 79 10.59 -11.42 -2.27
CA LEU A 79 10.25 -9.99 -2.09
C LEU A 79 11.53 -9.13 -2.03
N ASP A 80 12.45 -9.37 -2.96
CA ASP A 80 13.78 -8.75 -3.04
C ASP A 80 13.76 -7.27 -3.46
N ARG A 81 12.57 -6.72 -3.71
CA ARG A 81 12.32 -5.30 -3.98
C ARG A 81 11.48 -4.62 -2.91
N ALA A 82 11.24 -5.27 -1.78
CA ALA A 82 10.45 -4.70 -0.70
C ALA A 82 11.02 -3.36 -0.23
N HIS A 83 10.19 -2.32 -0.27
CA HIS A 83 10.55 -0.97 0.17
C HIS A 83 9.32 -0.22 0.67
N HIS A 84 9.53 0.94 1.28
CA HIS A 84 8.44 1.83 1.65
C HIS A 84 8.76 3.29 1.30
N HIS A 85 7.71 4.09 1.23
CA HIS A 85 7.76 5.53 1.04
C HIS A 85 7.19 6.18 2.30
N PRO A 86 8.03 6.71 3.20
CA PRO A 86 7.59 7.26 4.48
C PRO A 86 6.84 8.59 4.35
N ARG A 87 6.93 9.25 3.18
CA ARG A 87 6.35 10.58 2.94
C ARG A 87 5.89 10.71 1.51
N PHE A 88 4.92 11.58 1.31
CA PHE A 88 4.38 11.99 0.03
C PHE A 88 4.46 13.50 -0.14
N THR A 89 4.50 13.95 -1.39
CA THR A 89 4.16 15.32 -1.78
C THR A 89 2.96 15.22 -2.71
N ASP A 90 1.81 15.69 -2.25
CA ASP A 90 0.52 15.46 -2.89
C ASP A 90 0.26 13.97 -3.15
N TRP A 91 0.25 13.55 -4.41
CA TRP A 91 0.06 12.16 -4.84
C TRP A 91 1.37 11.43 -5.14
N GLU A 92 2.50 12.15 -5.12
CA GLU A 92 3.79 11.60 -5.50
C GLU A 92 4.53 11.04 -4.29
N PRO A 93 4.95 9.76 -4.33
CA PRO A 93 5.73 9.18 -3.25
C PRO A 93 7.13 9.82 -3.20
N GLY A 94 7.70 9.94 -2.00
CA GLY A 94 9.10 10.28 -1.82
C GLY A 94 10.05 9.18 -2.35
N ARG A 95 11.34 9.28 -2.01
CA ARG A 95 12.32 8.24 -2.40
C ARG A 95 12.00 6.88 -1.78
N ARG A 96 12.32 5.79 -2.50
CA ARG A 96 12.26 4.42 -1.97
C ARG A 96 13.18 4.30 -0.75
N GLN A 97 12.67 3.75 0.34
CA GLN A 97 13.49 3.36 1.50
C GLN A 97 13.53 1.85 1.62
N PHE A 98 14.75 1.31 1.53
CA PHE A 98 15.06 -0.08 1.77
C PHE A 98 15.64 -0.18 3.18
N VAL A 99 14.89 -0.78 4.10
CA VAL A 99 15.33 -0.99 5.49
C VAL A 99 15.59 -2.48 5.73
N PRO A 100 16.67 -2.85 6.44
CA PRO A 100 17.07 -4.26 6.58
C PRO A 100 15.95 -5.17 7.11
N GLU A 101 15.14 -4.67 8.04
CA GLU A 101 14.06 -5.40 8.69
C GLU A 101 12.94 -5.72 7.69
N LEU A 102 12.59 -4.76 6.82
CA LEU A 102 11.59 -4.96 5.76
C LEU A 102 12.08 -5.97 4.73
N SER A 103 13.38 -5.96 4.39
CA SER A 103 13.93 -6.96 3.47
C SER A 103 14.03 -8.36 4.09
N ALA A 104 14.22 -8.45 5.41
CA ALA A 104 14.38 -9.72 6.12
C ALA A 104 13.04 -10.44 6.34
N ASP A 105 12.02 -9.72 6.79
CA ASP A 105 10.66 -10.26 6.98
C ASP A 105 9.61 -9.18 6.68
N PRO A 106 9.18 -9.06 5.41
CA PRO A 106 8.31 -7.96 5.01
C PRO A 106 6.93 -7.97 5.68
N LEU A 107 6.39 -9.14 6.02
CA LEU A 107 5.08 -9.26 6.67
C LEU A 107 5.15 -8.96 8.17
N ALA A 108 6.20 -9.43 8.86
CA ALA A 108 6.42 -9.08 10.26
C ALA A 108 6.69 -7.57 10.40
N TRP A 109 7.54 -7.01 9.54
CA TRP A 109 7.80 -5.56 9.53
C TRP A 109 6.52 -4.75 9.32
N LEU A 110 5.67 -5.15 8.35
CA LEU A 110 4.41 -4.47 8.11
C LEU A 110 3.48 -4.54 9.34
N ALA A 111 3.41 -5.70 9.99
CA ALA A 111 2.63 -5.87 11.21
C ALA A 111 3.10 -4.92 12.32
N ASP A 112 4.40 -4.80 12.52
CA ASP A 112 4.99 -3.89 13.51
C ASP A 112 4.66 -2.42 13.21
N GLN A 113 4.72 -2.00 11.93
CA GLN A 113 4.35 -0.64 11.55
C GLN A 113 2.86 -0.36 11.79
N LEU A 114 1.98 -1.32 11.48
CA LEU A 114 0.54 -1.16 11.67
C LEU A 114 0.11 -1.26 13.14
N ALA A 115 0.92 -1.88 14.00
CA ALA A 115 0.69 -1.92 15.45
C ALA A 115 0.93 -0.57 16.14
N ASP A 116 1.71 0.34 15.53
CA ASP A 116 1.91 1.71 15.99
C ASP A 116 1.62 2.74 14.86
N PRO A 117 0.34 2.99 14.53
CA PRO A 117 0.00 3.93 13.48
C PRO A 117 0.40 5.37 13.79
N ALA A 118 0.49 5.74 15.07
CA ALA A 118 0.88 7.09 15.48
C ALA A 118 2.31 7.40 15.03
N ALA A 119 3.25 6.46 15.24
CA ALA A 119 4.62 6.62 14.77
C ALA A 119 4.70 6.71 13.23
N VAL A 120 3.85 5.98 12.50
CA VAL A 120 3.78 6.07 11.03
C VAL A 120 3.31 7.46 10.58
N LEU A 121 2.26 7.99 11.20
CA LEU A 121 1.69 9.31 10.88
C LEU A 121 2.64 10.45 11.22
N GLU A 122 3.30 10.38 12.39
CA GLU A 122 4.33 11.35 12.78
C GLU A 122 5.48 11.37 11.77
N ARG A 123 5.99 10.19 11.38
CA ARG A 123 7.05 10.07 10.36
C ARG A 123 6.61 10.63 9.01
N ALA A 124 5.34 10.43 8.65
CA ALA A 124 4.72 10.96 7.43
C ALA A 124 4.48 12.48 7.48
N GLY A 125 4.55 13.09 8.67
CA GLY A 125 4.33 14.53 8.86
C GLY A 125 2.85 14.92 8.80
N VAL A 126 1.95 13.99 9.14
CA VAL A 126 0.51 14.27 9.27
C VAL A 126 0.28 15.03 10.57
N ALA A 127 -0.48 16.12 10.53
CA ALA A 127 -0.75 16.90 11.73
C ALA A 127 -1.73 16.17 12.66
N ALA A 128 -1.57 16.35 13.97
CA ALA A 128 -2.30 15.61 14.98
C ALA A 128 -3.82 15.91 15.02
N ASP A 129 -4.26 16.99 14.37
CA ASP A 129 -5.66 17.37 14.21
C ASP A 129 -6.32 16.78 12.94
N GLU A 130 -5.55 16.08 12.09
CA GLU A 130 -6.05 15.44 10.87
C GLU A 130 -6.57 14.01 11.09
N PHE A 131 -6.39 13.45 12.30
CA PHE A 131 -6.85 12.12 12.67
C PHE A 131 -7.28 12.07 14.14
N THR A 132 -8.04 11.05 14.52
CA THR A 132 -8.51 10.87 15.90
C THR A 132 -7.74 9.75 16.61
N GLN A 133 -7.82 9.72 17.94
CA GLN A 133 -7.32 8.57 18.70
C GLN A 133 -8.08 7.27 18.34
N ALA A 134 -9.35 7.39 17.93
CA ALA A 134 -10.14 6.25 17.48
C ALA A 134 -9.61 5.70 16.14
N ASP A 135 -9.15 6.56 15.22
CA ASP A 135 -8.47 6.12 14.00
C ASP A 135 -7.23 5.28 14.30
N VAL A 136 -6.34 5.78 15.18
CA VAL A 136 -5.10 5.07 15.56
C VAL A 136 -5.41 3.74 16.22
N SER A 137 -6.35 3.73 17.17
CA SER A 137 -6.72 2.51 17.90
C SER A 137 -7.41 1.50 17.00
N GLY A 138 -8.29 1.96 16.10
CA GLY A 138 -9.00 1.13 15.13
C GLY A 138 -8.04 0.51 14.12
N LEU A 139 -7.10 1.30 13.59
CA LEU A 139 -6.09 0.81 12.65
C LEU A 139 -5.18 -0.23 13.31
N ALA A 140 -4.69 0.02 14.52
CA ALA A 140 -3.89 -0.95 15.27
C ALA A 140 -4.67 -2.26 15.54
N ALA A 141 -5.96 -2.16 15.89
CA ALA A 141 -6.81 -3.33 16.09
C ALA A 141 -7.06 -4.13 14.80
N ALA A 142 -7.17 -3.45 13.66
CA ALA A 142 -7.37 -4.06 12.34
C ALA A 142 -6.07 -4.59 11.70
N ALA A 143 -4.90 -4.26 12.25
CA ALA A 143 -3.60 -4.62 11.69
C ALA A 143 -3.46 -6.13 11.35
N PRO A 144 -3.87 -7.09 12.22
CA PRO A 144 -3.77 -8.51 11.89
C PRO A 144 -4.61 -8.90 10.65
N GLU A 145 -5.77 -8.28 10.47
CA GLU A 145 -6.64 -8.54 9.31
C GLU A 145 -6.04 -7.96 8.03
N ILE A 146 -5.53 -6.73 8.08
CA ILE A 146 -4.85 -6.06 6.96
C ILE A 146 -3.66 -6.90 6.50
N VAL A 147 -2.80 -7.34 7.43
CA VAL A 147 -1.64 -8.21 7.11
C VAL A 147 -2.10 -9.54 6.53
N ALA A 148 -3.17 -10.13 7.04
CA ALA A 148 -3.73 -11.36 6.47
C ALA A 148 -4.24 -11.16 5.03
N VAL A 149 -4.81 -10.00 4.71
CA VAL A 149 -5.20 -9.66 3.32
C VAL A 149 -3.99 -9.53 2.42
N VAL A 150 -2.96 -8.78 2.87
CA VAL A 150 -1.70 -8.62 2.13
C VAL A 150 -1.08 -9.98 1.86
N LYS A 151 -1.00 -10.86 2.87
CA LYS A 151 -0.49 -12.22 2.72
C LYS A 151 -1.25 -13.03 1.68
N ARG A 152 -2.60 -13.02 1.72
CA ARG A 152 -3.41 -13.73 0.72
C ARG A 152 -3.22 -13.18 -0.70
N MET A 153 -3.07 -11.87 -0.85
CA MET A 153 -2.78 -11.27 -2.15
C MET A 153 -1.38 -11.68 -2.65
N LEU A 154 -0.37 -11.69 -1.77
CA LEU A 154 0.98 -12.16 -2.12
C LEU A 154 0.99 -13.63 -2.53
N GLU A 155 0.22 -14.49 -1.84
CA GLU A 155 0.01 -15.89 -2.25
C GLU A 155 -0.61 -15.98 -3.65
N GLY A 156 -1.63 -15.16 -3.94
CA GLY A 156 -2.22 -15.08 -5.28
C GLY A 156 -1.25 -14.57 -6.35
N VAL A 157 -0.36 -13.62 -6.04
CA VAL A 157 0.68 -13.15 -6.96
C VAL A 157 1.71 -14.25 -7.21
N ARG A 158 2.16 -14.94 -6.16
CA ARG A 158 3.10 -16.07 -6.26
C ARG A 158 2.53 -17.18 -7.14
N ASP A 159 1.23 -17.47 -6.99
CA ASP A 159 0.55 -18.54 -7.72
C ASP A 159 0.11 -18.09 -9.13
N GLY A 160 0.46 -16.86 -9.55
CA GLY A 160 0.20 -16.31 -10.88
C GLY A 160 -1.27 -15.91 -11.14
N GLN A 161 -2.09 -15.82 -10.09
CA GLN A 161 -3.51 -15.47 -10.17
C GLN A 161 -3.76 -13.95 -10.10
N LEU A 162 -2.82 -13.22 -9.50
CA LEU A 162 -2.84 -11.77 -9.33
C LEU A 162 -1.59 -11.11 -9.93
N ALA A 163 -1.63 -9.79 -10.11
CA ALA A 163 -0.61 -8.99 -10.76
C ALA A 163 -0.19 -9.53 -12.15
N PRO A 164 -1.15 -9.73 -13.08
CA PRO A 164 -0.81 -10.24 -14.40
C PRO A 164 0.09 -9.24 -15.14
N ALA A 165 1.09 -9.78 -15.85
CA ALA A 165 1.85 -9.00 -16.80
C ALA A 165 0.92 -8.47 -17.92
N PRO A 166 1.24 -7.31 -18.52
CA PRO A 166 0.57 -6.87 -19.73
C PRO A 166 0.64 -7.92 -20.84
N ALA A 167 -0.37 -7.96 -21.72
CA ALA A 167 -0.42 -8.92 -22.82
C ALA A 167 0.73 -8.76 -23.84
N GLU A 168 1.28 -7.55 -23.94
CA GLU A 168 2.40 -7.20 -24.82
C GLU A 168 3.54 -6.58 -24.00
N ALA A 169 4.78 -6.74 -24.47
CA ALA A 169 5.93 -6.11 -23.84
C ALA A 169 5.85 -4.58 -24.01
N VAL A 170 5.99 -3.85 -22.91
CA VAL A 170 5.88 -2.38 -22.87
C VAL A 170 7.07 -1.77 -22.16
N ALA A 171 7.44 -0.55 -22.56
CA ALA A 171 8.56 0.19 -21.94
C ALA A 171 8.23 0.73 -20.53
N ALA A 172 6.95 0.83 -20.20
CA ALA A 172 6.46 1.20 -18.88
C ALA A 172 5.11 0.54 -18.64
N ALA A 173 4.88 0.07 -17.41
CA ALA A 173 3.62 -0.53 -17.02
C ALA A 173 3.32 -0.24 -15.56
N ARG A 174 2.04 0.00 -15.26
CA ARG A 174 1.46 -0.14 -13.94
C ARG A 174 0.10 -0.78 -14.12
N THR A 175 0.00 -2.08 -13.85
CA THR A 175 -1.27 -2.81 -13.89
C THR A 175 -1.66 -3.20 -12.46
N GLY A 176 -2.93 -2.98 -12.13
CA GLY A 176 -3.42 -3.06 -10.76
C GLY A 176 -4.31 -1.86 -10.42
N TRP A 177 -4.80 -1.81 -9.20
CA TRP A 177 -5.63 -0.69 -8.71
C TRP A 177 -4.81 0.50 -8.18
N LEU A 178 -3.53 0.28 -7.84
CA LEU A 178 -2.63 1.23 -7.19
C LEU A 178 -1.34 1.44 -8.01
#